data_AF-G0P1V8-F1
#
_entry.id   AF-G0P1V8-F1
#
_cell.length_a   1.000
_cell.length_b   1.000
_cell.length_c   1.000
_cell.angle_alpha   90.00
_cell.angle_beta   90.00
_cell.angle_gamma   90.00
#
_symmetry.space_group_name_H-M   'P 1'
#
loop_
_entity.id
_entity.type
_entity.pdbx_description
1 polymer ?
#
loop_
_entity_poly.entity_id
_entity_poly.type
_entity_poly.pdbx_seq_one_letter_code
_entity_poly.pdbx_strand_id
1 'polypeptide(L)'
;MVKYGSSKGPYPQYLARQIWSYLMTFFSFVRPSENFYAAIEINLFSTDRDRRQIIAQLAAATSILRPVINYYEFRPGNIEIIATDKIGIWLDLLMDFSKASKYPIYFDTEGLYSERSFGCKIAALTFYDVESYKVLIIRIHRFNCQDYDLVKREIGVLARTRNFAIFGAEPFLEKLVPATKLYDCQRDMTSLKEMCEKIGVYIHKGQTMSNWARKFLRRDQLQYAAMDTVALLYLHDDQIKRGDLEKGKFPKKMQYANFEDW
;
A
#
# COMPACT_ATOMS: atom_id res chain seq x y z
N MET A 1 -9.40 4.70 -16.96
CA MET A 1 -10.28 4.50 -18.14
C MET A 1 -9.82 3.34 -19.02
N VAL A 2 -8.64 3.38 -19.66
CA VAL A 2 -8.18 2.27 -20.53
C VAL A 2 -8.24 0.90 -19.83
N LYS A 3 -7.72 0.79 -18.59
CA LYS A 3 -7.82 -0.43 -17.75
C LYS A 3 -9.26 -0.91 -17.47
N TYR A 4 -10.23 0.00 -17.41
CA TYR A 4 -11.65 -0.34 -17.23
C TYR A 4 -12.23 -0.93 -18.53
N GLY A 5 -11.97 -0.30 -19.68
CA GLY A 5 -12.32 -0.87 -21.00
C GLY A 5 -11.63 -2.22 -21.28
N SER A 6 -10.39 -2.39 -20.81
CA SER A 6 -9.66 -3.65 -20.92
C SER A 6 -10.26 -4.78 -20.07
N SER A 7 -10.87 -4.47 -18.92
CA SER A 7 -11.36 -5.47 -17.96
C SER A 7 -12.86 -5.75 -18.05
N LYS A 8 -13.66 -4.85 -18.64
CA LYS A 8 -15.13 -4.94 -18.68
C LYS A 8 -15.73 -5.03 -20.09
N GLY A 9 -14.90 -4.95 -21.14
CA GLY A 9 -15.36 -4.94 -22.53
C GLY A 9 -15.23 -3.56 -23.19
N PRO A 10 -15.42 -3.45 -24.51
CA PRO A 10 -15.21 -2.20 -25.22
C PRO A 10 -16.19 -1.14 -24.70
N TYR A 11 -15.74 0.10 -24.64
CA TYR A 11 -16.64 1.20 -24.38
C TYR A 11 -17.67 1.29 -25.52
N PRO A 12 -18.91 1.76 -25.26
CA PRO A 12 -19.81 2.19 -26.32
C PRO A 12 -19.06 3.09 -27.31
N GLN A 13 -19.28 2.89 -28.61
CA GLN A 13 -18.42 3.47 -29.66
C GLN A 13 -18.29 5.00 -29.57
N TYR A 14 -19.34 5.70 -29.14
CA TYR A 14 -19.31 7.15 -28.90
C TYR A 14 -18.33 7.54 -27.79
N LEU A 15 -18.32 6.76 -26.70
CA LEU A 15 -17.46 6.99 -25.54
C LEU A 15 -16.02 6.61 -25.89
N ALA A 16 -15.81 5.50 -26.60
CA ALA A 16 -14.48 5.11 -27.10
C ALA A 16 -13.84 6.22 -27.95
N ARG A 17 -14.61 6.84 -28.87
CA ARG A 17 -14.15 7.97 -29.68
C ARG A 17 -13.82 9.21 -28.86
N GLN A 18 -14.63 9.52 -27.84
CA GLN A 18 -14.36 10.63 -26.94
C GLN A 18 -13.10 10.41 -26.11
N ILE A 19 -12.88 9.18 -25.63
CA ILE A 19 -11.64 8.83 -24.90
C ILE A 19 -10.43 8.94 -25.83
N TRP A 20 -10.57 8.47 -27.07
CA TRP A 20 -9.52 8.53 -28.07
C TRP A 20 -9.12 9.97 -28.42
N SER A 21 -10.06 10.89 -28.55
CA SER A 21 -9.73 12.29 -28.86
C SER A 21 -8.90 12.95 -27.75
N TYR A 22 -9.22 12.69 -26.47
CA TYR A 22 -8.39 13.17 -25.36
C TYR A 22 -6.99 12.54 -25.37
N LEU A 23 -6.89 11.26 -25.70
CA LEU A 23 -5.60 10.56 -25.78
C LEU A 23 -4.75 11.05 -26.95
N MET A 24 -5.35 11.37 -28.10
CA MET A 24 -4.62 11.95 -29.24
C MET A 24 -4.01 13.30 -28.89
N THR A 25 -4.74 14.16 -28.18
CA THR A 25 -4.19 15.41 -27.66
C THR A 25 -3.00 15.15 -26.74
N PHE A 26 -3.11 14.19 -25.81
CA PHE A 26 -2.01 13.81 -24.92
C PHE A 26 -0.80 13.20 -25.66
N PHE A 27 -1.02 12.33 -26.65
CA PHE A 27 0.03 11.67 -27.43
C PHE A 27 0.82 12.63 -28.31
N SER A 28 0.24 13.77 -28.70
CA SER A 28 0.99 14.83 -29.39
C SER A 28 2.15 15.37 -28.55
N PHE A 29 2.04 15.33 -27.22
CA PHE A 29 3.07 15.78 -26.29
C PHE A 29 4.05 14.65 -25.90
N VAL A 30 3.56 13.43 -25.70
CA VAL A 30 4.35 12.33 -25.10
C VAL A 30 4.95 11.38 -26.14
N ARG A 31 4.46 11.39 -27.39
CA ARG A 31 4.93 10.54 -28.51
C ARG A 31 5.16 9.08 -28.10
N PRO A 32 4.10 8.34 -27.70
CA PRO A 32 4.26 6.94 -27.31
C PRO A 32 4.72 6.07 -28.48
N SER A 33 5.34 4.92 -28.17
CA SER A 33 5.67 3.91 -29.19
C SER A 33 4.43 3.43 -29.95
N GLU A 34 4.58 3.07 -31.22
CA GLU A 34 3.50 2.54 -32.06
C GLU A 34 2.80 1.32 -31.43
N ASN A 35 3.55 0.44 -30.77
CA ASN A 35 2.99 -0.71 -30.05
C ASN A 35 2.02 -0.31 -28.94
N PHE A 36 2.33 0.75 -28.20
CA PHE A 36 1.47 1.26 -27.14
C PHE A 36 0.22 1.95 -27.71
N TYR A 37 0.41 2.70 -28.80
CA TYR A 37 -0.69 3.31 -29.54
C TYR A 37 -1.70 2.27 -30.03
N ALA A 38 -1.20 1.24 -30.73
CA ALA A 38 -2.01 0.13 -31.24
C ALA A 38 -2.71 -0.63 -30.10
N ALA A 39 -2.02 -0.87 -28.97
CA ALA A 39 -2.63 -1.53 -27.83
C ALA A 39 -3.84 -0.75 -27.27
N ILE A 40 -3.76 0.58 -27.17
CA ILE A 40 -4.88 1.40 -26.69
C ILE A 40 -6.01 1.44 -27.71
N GLU A 41 -5.70 1.60 -28.99
CA GLU A 41 -6.69 1.59 -30.08
C GLU A 41 -7.51 0.29 -30.06
N ILE A 42 -6.82 -0.85 -29.99
CA ILE A 42 -7.46 -2.17 -29.87
C ILE A 42 -8.33 -2.24 -28.61
N ASN A 43 -7.90 -1.71 -27.46
CA ASN A 43 -8.72 -1.74 -26.25
C ASN A 43 -10.01 -0.91 -26.35
N LEU A 44 -9.95 0.22 -27.06
CA LEU A 44 -11.10 1.11 -27.19
C LEU A 44 -12.08 0.62 -28.26
N PHE A 45 -11.59 0.04 -29.35
CA PHE A 45 -12.38 -0.21 -30.55
C PHE A 45 -12.54 -1.69 -30.93
N SER A 46 -11.73 -2.62 -30.42
CA SER A 46 -11.82 -4.03 -30.80
C SER A 46 -13.09 -4.69 -30.25
N THR A 47 -13.79 -5.43 -31.10
CA THR A 47 -14.95 -6.27 -30.75
C THR A 47 -14.56 -7.71 -30.40
N ASP A 48 -13.27 -8.04 -30.42
CA ASP A 48 -12.75 -9.38 -30.15
C ASP A 48 -12.92 -9.77 -28.67
N ARG A 49 -13.29 -11.03 -28.44
CA ARG A 49 -13.57 -11.62 -27.12
C ARG A 49 -12.31 -12.12 -26.42
N ASP A 50 -11.24 -12.52 -27.13
CA ASP A 50 -10.01 -13.00 -26.47
C ASP A 50 -9.00 -11.87 -26.24
N ARG A 51 -9.16 -11.18 -25.11
CA ARG A 51 -8.38 -9.98 -24.75
C ARG A 51 -7.15 -10.26 -23.88
N ARG A 52 -6.79 -11.54 -23.69
CA ARG A 52 -5.73 -11.95 -22.76
C ARG A 52 -4.36 -11.38 -23.15
N GLN A 53 -4.03 -11.37 -24.44
CA GLN A 53 -2.74 -10.88 -24.94
C GLN A 53 -2.59 -9.36 -24.77
N ILE A 54 -3.69 -8.62 -24.95
CA ILE A 54 -3.73 -7.15 -24.82
C ILE A 54 -3.62 -6.72 -23.35
N ILE A 55 -4.31 -7.42 -22.45
CA ILE A 55 -4.17 -7.19 -21.00
C ILE A 55 -2.73 -7.45 -20.56
N ALA A 56 -2.08 -8.50 -21.09
CA ALA A 56 -0.69 -8.79 -20.80
C ALA A 56 0.26 -7.69 -21.31
N GLN A 57 0.03 -7.15 -22.51
CA GLN A 57 0.81 -6.03 -23.06
C GLN A 57 0.61 -4.72 -22.29
N LEU A 58 -0.63 -4.39 -21.89
CA LEU A 58 -0.88 -3.23 -21.05
C LEU A 58 -0.30 -3.39 -19.64
N ALA A 59 -0.36 -4.59 -19.06
CA ALA A 59 0.27 -4.89 -17.78
C ALA A 59 1.81 -4.73 -17.88
N ALA A 60 2.40 -5.18 -18.98
CA ALA A 60 3.81 -4.95 -19.28
C ALA A 60 4.11 -3.45 -19.44
N ALA A 61 3.26 -2.69 -20.12
CA ALA A 61 3.42 -1.24 -20.27
C ALA A 61 3.23 -0.47 -18.95
N THR A 62 2.36 -0.91 -18.05
CA THR A 62 2.23 -0.32 -16.70
C THR A 62 3.48 -0.54 -15.84
N SER A 63 4.34 -1.49 -16.17
CA SER A 63 5.65 -1.60 -15.52
C SER A 63 6.63 -0.47 -15.94
N ILE A 64 6.35 0.19 -17.08
CA ILE A 64 7.13 1.30 -17.65
C ILE A 64 6.54 2.65 -17.21
N LEU A 65 5.21 2.76 -17.16
CA LEU A 65 4.50 3.95 -16.67
C LEU A 65 4.59 4.00 -15.14
N ARG A 66 5.64 4.63 -14.61
CA ARG A 66 5.73 4.91 -13.17
C ARG A 66 4.55 5.81 -12.78
N PRO A 67 3.77 5.47 -11.73
CA PRO A 67 2.85 6.45 -11.18
C PRO A 67 3.65 7.69 -10.76
N VAL A 68 3.08 8.88 -10.92
CA VAL A 68 3.71 10.13 -10.44
C VAL A 68 3.64 10.10 -8.91
N ILE A 69 4.63 9.43 -8.31
CA ILE A 69 4.84 9.34 -6.88
C ILE A 69 6.09 10.15 -6.58
N ASN A 70 6.00 11.10 -5.66
CA ASN A 70 7.05 12.08 -5.37
C ASN A 70 7.77 11.80 -4.05
N TYR A 71 7.95 10.53 -3.73
CA TYR A 71 8.70 10.09 -2.55
C TYR A 71 10.18 9.92 -2.89
N TYR A 72 11.04 10.28 -1.94
CA TYR A 72 12.48 10.09 -2.08
C TYR A 72 12.86 8.60 -2.10
N GLU A 73 12.15 7.80 -1.32
CA GLU A 73 12.34 6.37 -1.08
C GLU A 73 12.17 5.56 -2.36
N PHE A 74 11.23 5.93 -3.24
CA PHE A 74 10.97 5.20 -4.48
C PHE A 74 11.92 5.57 -5.63
N ARG A 75 12.92 6.42 -5.39
CA ARG A 75 14.04 6.57 -6.33
C ARG A 75 14.85 5.27 -6.38
N PRO A 76 15.45 4.91 -7.53
CA PRO A 76 16.19 3.65 -7.65
C PRO A 76 17.27 3.52 -6.58
N GLY A 77 17.22 2.44 -5.80
CA GLY A 77 18.21 2.10 -4.77
C GLY A 77 17.98 2.70 -3.37
N ASN A 78 16.93 3.53 -3.19
CA ASN A 78 16.71 4.23 -1.92
C ASN A 78 15.89 3.44 -0.90
N ILE A 79 15.14 2.41 -1.33
CA ILE A 79 14.36 1.56 -0.44
C ILE A 79 14.38 0.12 -0.94
N GLU A 80 14.49 -0.81 0.00
CA GLU A 80 14.40 -2.24 -0.26
C GLU A 80 13.02 -2.75 0.19
N ILE A 81 12.24 -3.29 -0.73
CA ILE A 81 10.91 -3.85 -0.43
C ILE A 81 10.99 -5.38 -0.44
N ILE A 82 10.78 -5.99 0.72
CA ILE A 82 10.96 -7.41 0.97
C ILE A 82 9.60 -8.02 1.33
N ALA A 83 8.98 -8.75 0.39
CA ALA A 83 7.75 -9.49 0.64
C ALA A 83 8.04 -10.97 0.83
N THR A 84 7.62 -11.52 1.98
CA THR A 84 7.96 -12.89 2.36
C THR A 84 6.90 -13.54 3.24
N ASP A 85 6.82 -14.85 3.17
CA ASP A 85 6.14 -15.77 4.08
C ASP A 85 7.12 -16.69 4.83
N LYS A 86 8.42 -16.57 4.53
CA LYS A 86 9.46 -17.41 5.14
C LYS A 86 9.83 -16.89 6.53
N ILE A 87 9.64 -17.75 7.53
CA ILE A 87 9.86 -17.46 8.96
C ILE A 87 11.22 -16.84 9.23
N GLY A 88 12.31 -17.45 8.78
CA GLY A 88 13.66 -16.92 9.01
C GLY A 88 13.83 -15.48 8.49
N ILE A 89 13.36 -15.19 7.28
CA ILE A 89 13.56 -13.87 6.65
C ILE A 89 12.85 -12.77 7.44
N TRP A 90 11.58 -12.97 7.80
CA TRP A 90 10.86 -11.92 8.49
C TRP A 90 11.28 -11.81 9.96
N LEU A 91 11.68 -12.90 10.62
CA LEU A 91 12.24 -12.85 11.98
C LEU A 91 13.54 -12.06 12.03
N ASP A 92 14.48 -12.34 11.11
CA ASP A 92 15.76 -11.64 11.03
C ASP A 92 15.55 -10.13 10.82
N LEU A 93 14.58 -9.76 9.97
CA LEU A 93 14.25 -8.36 9.74
C LEU A 93 13.58 -7.68 10.94
N LEU A 94 12.66 -8.35 11.65
CA LEU A 94 12.09 -7.79 12.88
C LEU A 94 13.16 -7.62 13.97
N MET A 95 14.11 -8.55 14.05
CA MET A 95 15.26 -8.43 14.95
C MET A 95 16.13 -7.24 14.57
N ASP A 96 16.40 -7.02 13.29
CA ASP A 96 17.07 -5.81 12.81
C ASP A 96 16.30 -4.53 13.16
N PHE A 97 14.97 -4.52 12.97
CA PHE A 97 14.09 -3.38 13.28
C PHE A 97 14.02 -3.10 14.79
N SER A 98 14.39 -4.06 15.64
CA SER A 98 14.40 -3.88 17.09
C SER A 98 15.48 -2.91 17.58
N LYS A 99 16.50 -2.62 16.75
CA LYS A 99 17.57 -1.65 17.04
C LYS A 99 16.97 -0.27 17.31
N ALA A 100 17.59 0.48 18.22
CA ALA A 100 17.12 1.82 18.59
C ALA A 100 17.09 2.75 17.38
N SER A 101 16.03 3.55 17.26
CA SER A 101 15.85 4.54 16.20
C SER A 101 15.09 5.75 16.73
N LYS A 102 15.33 6.89 16.10
CA LYS A 102 14.54 8.11 16.33
C LYS A 102 13.15 8.06 15.67
N TYR A 103 12.94 7.14 14.73
CA TYR A 103 11.66 6.97 14.04
C TYR A 103 10.85 5.79 14.62
N PRO A 104 9.51 5.89 14.68
CA PRO A 104 8.68 4.72 14.91
C PRO A 104 8.77 3.76 13.70
N ILE A 105 8.28 2.54 13.88
CA ILE A 105 7.98 1.64 12.78
C ILE A 105 6.64 2.05 12.17
N TYR A 106 6.63 2.39 10.89
CA TYR A 106 5.39 2.71 10.19
C TYR A 106 4.72 1.43 9.76
N PHE A 107 3.44 1.29 10.10
CA PHE A 107 2.72 0.03 9.98
C PHE A 107 1.38 0.23 9.27
N ASP A 108 1.04 -0.74 8.43
CA ASP A 108 -0.22 -0.80 7.70
C ASP A 108 -0.61 -2.26 7.42
N THR A 109 -1.90 -2.53 7.22
CA THR A 109 -2.41 -3.87 6.92
C THR A 109 -3.18 -3.93 5.61
N GLU A 110 -3.04 -5.06 4.91
CA GLU A 110 -3.79 -5.32 3.68
C GLU A 110 -4.75 -6.47 3.90
N GLY A 111 -6.02 -6.28 3.54
CA GLY A 111 -7.12 -7.22 3.84
C GLY A 111 -7.32 -8.36 2.84
N LEU A 112 -8.10 -9.35 3.27
CA LEU A 112 -8.70 -10.42 2.49
C LEU A 112 -10.18 -10.12 2.27
N TYR A 113 -10.74 -10.62 1.16
CA TYR A 113 -12.19 -10.56 0.91
C TYR A 113 -13.00 -11.58 1.73
N SER A 114 -12.34 -12.58 2.30
CA SER A 114 -12.97 -13.65 3.06
C SER A 114 -12.13 -13.96 4.29
N GLU A 115 -12.80 -14.18 5.41
CA GLU A 115 -12.19 -14.55 6.67
C GLU A 115 -11.57 -15.95 6.62
N ARG A 116 -10.40 -16.11 7.25
CA ARG A 116 -9.74 -17.40 7.39
C ARG A 116 -10.40 -18.24 8.49
N SER A 117 -10.18 -19.56 8.46
CA SER A 117 -10.73 -20.53 9.42
C SER A 117 -10.41 -20.24 10.90
N PHE A 118 -9.42 -19.39 11.18
CA PHE A 118 -9.07 -18.96 12.54
C PHE A 118 -9.36 -17.48 12.82
N GLY A 119 -10.27 -16.86 12.05
CA GLY A 119 -10.82 -15.54 12.37
C GLY A 119 -9.90 -14.36 11.99
N CYS A 120 -9.16 -14.48 10.88
CA CYS A 120 -8.25 -13.42 10.42
C CYS A 120 -8.62 -12.99 9.00
N LYS A 121 -8.92 -11.70 8.81
CA LYS A 121 -9.17 -11.08 7.50
C LYS A 121 -7.96 -10.32 6.95
N ILE A 122 -6.78 -10.50 7.53
CA ILE A 122 -5.57 -9.80 7.09
C ILE A 122 -4.76 -10.71 6.16
N ALA A 123 -4.37 -10.17 5.01
CA ALA A 123 -3.59 -10.85 4.00
C ALA A 123 -2.09 -10.63 4.16
N ALA A 124 -1.72 -9.40 4.49
CA ALA A 124 -0.34 -8.98 4.67
C ALA A 124 -0.21 -7.89 5.73
N LEU A 125 0.95 -7.87 6.38
CA LEU A 125 1.39 -6.84 7.33
C LEU A 125 2.55 -6.09 6.70
N THR A 126 2.52 -4.77 6.70
CA THR A 126 3.59 -3.94 6.16
C THR A 126 4.28 -3.18 7.29
N PHE A 127 5.60 -3.28 7.34
CA PHE A 127 6.45 -2.58 8.30
C PHE A 127 7.47 -1.77 7.51
N TYR A 128 7.61 -0.50 7.83
CA TYR A 128 8.67 0.34 7.29
C TYR A 128 9.56 0.86 8.42
N ASP A 129 10.85 0.52 8.33
CA ASP A 129 11.89 1.08 9.18
C ASP A 129 12.77 2.03 8.36
N VAL A 130 12.81 3.28 8.80
CA VAL A 130 13.45 4.39 8.08
C VAL A 130 14.97 4.26 8.06
N GLU A 131 15.59 3.90 9.18
CA GLU A 131 17.05 3.86 9.33
C GLU A 131 17.68 2.72 8.52
N SER A 132 16.98 1.58 8.39
CA SER A 132 17.43 0.48 7.54
C SER A 132 17.02 0.62 6.07
N TYR A 133 16.19 1.61 5.71
CA TYR A 133 15.62 1.79 4.37
C TYR A 133 14.90 0.54 3.86
N LYS A 134 14.23 -0.20 4.76
CA LYS A 134 13.57 -1.48 4.43
C LYS A 134 12.08 -1.44 4.72
N VAL A 135 11.32 -1.94 3.75
CA VAL A 135 9.91 -2.28 3.90
C VAL A 135 9.77 -3.79 3.94
N LEU A 136 9.29 -4.32 5.05
CA LEU A 136 8.94 -5.73 5.21
C LEU A 136 7.44 -5.91 5.00
N ILE A 137 7.05 -6.76 4.05
CA ILE A 137 5.67 -7.19 3.82
C ILE A 137 5.56 -8.67 4.21
N ILE A 138 5.01 -8.95 5.39
CA ILE A 138 4.79 -10.31 5.88
C ILE A 138 3.46 -10.83 5.32
N ARG A 139 3.52 -11.91 4.53
CA ARG A 139 2.36 -12.48 3.84
C ARG A 139 1.58 -13.48 4.71
N ILE A 140 0.93 -12.97 5.76
CA ILE A 140 0.31 -13.81 6.80
C ILE A 140 -0.88 -14.67 6.34
N HIS A 141 -1.51 -14.40 5.19
CA HIS A 141 -2.55 -15.30 4.64
C HIS A 141 -2.05 -16.73 4.35
N ARG A 142 -0.73 -16.95 4.36
CA ARG A 142 -0.10 -18.26 4.14
C ARG A 142 0.21 -19.02 5.41
N PHE A 143 0.08 -18.36 6.55
CA PHE A 143 0.47 -18.90 7.83
C PHE A 143 -0.56 -19.91 8.32
N ASN A 144 -0.10 -20.94 9.00
CA ASN A 144 -0.98 -21.74 9.86
C ASN A 144 -1.22 -20.98 11.19
N CYS A 145 -1.97 -21.57 12.12
CA CYS A 145 -2.25 -20.94 13.42
C CYS A 145 -0.96 -20.68 14.24
N GLN A 146 0.02 -21.60 14.20
CA GLN A 146 1.27 -21.47 14.95
C GLN A 146 2.11 -20.30 14.43
N ASP A 147 2.25 -20.18 13.11
CA ASP A 147 2.98 -19.09 12.45
C ASP A 147 2.27 -17.74 12.71
N TYR A 148 0.94 -17.74 12.76
CA TYR A 148 0.14 -16.57 13.11
C TYR A 148 0.32 -16.13 14.57
N ASP A 149 0.37 -17.08 15.51
CA ASP A 149 0.67 -16.79 16.91
C ASP A 149 2.11 -16.31 17.11
N LEU A 150 3.03 -16.91 16.36
CA LEU A 150 4.43 -16.52 16.32
C LEU A 150 4.58 -15.05 15.89
N VAL A 151 3.99 -14.64 14.75
CA VAL A 151 4.11 -13.24 14.30
C VAL A 151 3.52 -12.24 15.29
N LYS A 152 2.37 -12.56 15.92
CA LYS A 152 1.78 -11.72 16.98
C LYS A 152 2.73 -11.52 18.16
N ARG A 153 3.38 -12.60 18.61
CA ARG A 153 4.33 -12.56 19.71
C ARG A 153 5.54 -11.69 19.37
N GLU A 154 6.12 -11.86 18.18
CA GLU A 154 7.32 -11.13 17.78
C GLU A 154 7.04 -9.63 17.55
N ILE A 155 5.85 -9.26 17.08
CA ILE A 155 5.41 -7.86 17.06
C ILE A 155 5.34 -7.29 18.49
N GLY A 156 4.81 -8.05 19.44
CA GLY A 156 4.80 -7.66 20.85
C GLY A 156 6.21 -7.52 21.46
N VAL A 157 7.17 -8.32 21.00
CA VAL A 157 8.59 -8.19 21.37
C VAL A 157 9.19 -6.93 20.75
N LEU A 158 8.97 -6.65 19.47
CA LEU A 158 9.42 -5.44 18.79
C LEU A 158 8.88 -4.18 19.48
N ALA A 159 7.63 -4.21 19.93
CA ALA A 159 7.01 -3.15 20.71
C ALA A 159 7.67 -2.87 22.06
N ARG A 160 8.60 -3.71 22.54
CA ARG A 160 9.39 -3.40 23.76
C ARG A 160 10.45 -2.34 23.49
N THR A 161 11.03 -2.31 22.29
CA THR A 161 12.11 -1.39 21.94
C THR A 161 11.70 -0.28 20.97
N ARG A 162 10.64 -0.48 20.18
CA ARG A 162 10.16 0.49 19.19
C ARG A 162 8.77 1.02 19.49
N ASN A 163 8.52 2.25 19.04
CA ASN A 163 7.18 2.81 18.88
C ASN A 163 6.67 2.52 17.47
N PHE A 164 5.36 2.63 17.25
CA PHE A 164 4.73 2.43 15.95
C PHE A 164 3.91 3.65 15.55
N ALA A 165 3.77 3.85 14.24
CA ALA A 165 2.88 4.82 13.65
C ALA A 165 1.93 4.12 12.67
N ILE A 166 0.62 4.40 12.80
CA ILE A 166 -0.48 3.80 12.03
C ILE A 166 -1.37 4.91 11.44
N PHE A 167 -2.34 4.55 10.62
CA PHE A 167 -3.33 5.48 10.07
C PHE A 167 -4.75 5.04 10.34
N GLY A 168 -5.39 5.66 11.34
CA GLY A 168 -6.71 5.27 11.80
C GLY A 168 -6.66 3.98 12.61
N ALA A 169 -7.81 3.32 12.72
CA ALA A 169 -7.94 2.10 13.52
C ALA A 169 -7.16 0.94 12.89
N GLU A 170 -6.27 0.34 13.68
CA GLU A 170 -5.53 -0.88 13.31
C GLU A 170 -5.73 -1.96 14.40
N PRO A 171 -6.91 -2.61 14.47
CA PRO A 171 -7.26 -3.49 15.58
C PRO A 171 -6.29 -4.66 15.77
N PHE A 172 -5.63 -5.10 14.71
CA PHE A 172 -4.60 -6.13 14.79
C PHE A 172 -3.39 -5.68 15.59
N LEU A 173 -2.87 -4.47 15.33
CA LEU A 173 -1.70 -3.95 16.03
C LEU A 173 -2.06 -3.44 17.43
N GLU A 174 -3.21 -2.81 17.60
CA GLU A 174 -3.71 -2.26 18.86
C GLU A 174 -3.86 -3.32 19.96
N LYS A 175 -4.17 -4.57 19.59
CA LYS A 175 -4.23 -5.71 20.51
C LYS A 175 -2.84 -6.18 20.98
N LEU A 176 -1.78 -5.83 20.26
CA LEU A 176 -0.42 -6.34 20.47
C LEU A 176 0.53 -5.29 21.08
N VAL A 177 0.23 -4.01 20.87
CA VAL A 177 1.12 -2.90 21.23
C VAL A 177 0.43 -1.98 22.23
N PRO A 178 1.10 -1.60 23.35
CA PRO A 178 0.53 -0.63 24.28
C PRO A 178 0.20 0.70 23.59
N ALA A 179 -0.97 1.27 23.89
CA ALA A 179 -1.40 2.55 23.30
C ALA A 179 -0.39 3.70 23.49
N THR A 180 0.42 3.67 24.56
CA THR A 180 1.49 4.64 24.81
C THR A 180 2.64 4.59 23.80
N LYS A 181 2.70 3.53 22.98
CA LYS A 181 3.69 3.31 21.93
C LYS A 181 3.09 3.38 20.52
N LEU A 182 1.80 3.69 20.42
CA LEU A 182 1.09 3.84 19.15
C LEU A 182 0.88 5.33 18.86
N TYR A 183 1.28 5.73 17.66
CA TYR A 183 0.97 7.03 17.10
C TYR A 183 -0.03 6.88 15.96
N ASP A 184 -1.21 7.44 16.10
CA ASP A 184 -2.16 7.54 14.99
C ASP A 184 -1.91 8.82 14.20
N CYS A 185 -1.60 8.67 12.91
CA CYS A 185 -1.39 9.76 11.97
C CYS A 185 -2.71 10.35 11.43
N GLN A 186 -3.86 9.67 11.59
CA GLN A 186 -5.13 10.14 11.06
C GLN A 186 -5.69 11.33 11.86
N ARG A 187 -6.25 12.33 11.16
CA ARG A 187 -6.91 13.49 11.78
C ARG A 187 -8.28 13.68 11.18
N ASP A 188 -9.26 13.98 12.03
CA ASP A 188 -10.63 14.34 11.65
C ASP A 188 -11.29 13.34 10.68
N MET A 189 -10.99 12.05 10.83
CA MET A 189 -11.45 10.98 9.91
C MET A 189 -11.10 11.22 8.43
N THR A 190 -10.13 12.10 8.16
CA THR A 190 -9.66 12.41 6.80
C THR A 190 -8.94 11.19 6.23
N SER A 191 -9.08 10.94 4.93
CA SER A 191 -8.38 9.83 4.28
C SER A 191 -6.87 10.08 4.19
N LEU A 192 -6.08 9.01 4.16
CA LEU A 192 -4.62 9.10 4.01
C LEU A 192 -4.25 9.90 2.75
N LYS A 193 -5.00 9.69 1.66
CA LYS A 193 -4.81 10.38 0.39
C LYS A 193 -4.98 11.89 0.52
N GLU A 194 -6.10 12.34 1.09
CA GLU A 194 -6.36 13.78 1.25
C GLU A 194 -5.37 14.44 2.20
N MET A 195 -4.98 13.77 3.29
CA MET A 195 -3.96 14.29 4.20
C MET A 195 -2.60 14.44 3.51
N CYS A 196 -2.19 13.46 2.70
CA CYS A 196 -0.95 13.52 1.94
C CYS A 196 -1.00 14.61 0.86
N GLU A 197 -2.12 14.76 0.15
CA GLU A 197 -2.29 15.81 -0.85
C GLU A 197 -2.11 17.22 -0.24
N LYS A 198 -2.57 17.45 1.01
CA LYS A 198 -2.39 18.73 1.73
C LYS A 198 -0.92 19.08 1.99
N ILE A 199 -0.04 18.08 2.11
CA ILE A 199 1.41 18.28 2.30
C ILE A 199 2.20 18.07 1.00
N GLY A 200 1.49 18.00 -0.14
CA GLY A 200 2.08 17.83 -1.46
C GLY A 200 2.61 16.44 -1.74
N VAL A 201 2.19 15.39 -1.02
CA VAL A 201 2.58 14.00 -1.22
C VAL A 201 1.48 13.24 -1.96
N TYR A 202 1.82 12.55 -3.05
CA TYR A 202 0.81 11.88 -3.90
C TYR A 202 0.64 10.40 -3.57
N ILE A 203 -0.59 9.98 -3.27
CA ILE A 203 -0.95 8.57 -3.06
C ILE A 203 -1.77 8.04 -4.22
N HIS A 204 -1.32 6.91 -4.78
CA HIS A 204 -2.02 6.21 -5.85
C HIS A 204 -2.87 5.03 -5.31
N LYS A 205 -4.18 5.23 -5.13
CA LYS A 205 -5.15 4.24 -4.60
C LYS A 205 -5.53 3.09 -5.56
N GLY A 206 -4.67 2.74 -6.51
CA GLY A 206 -5.00 1.77 -7.56
C GLY A 206 -4.96 0.30 -7.14
N GLN A 207 -4.49 -0.03 -5.93
CA GLN A 207 -4.36 -1.42 -5.45
C GLN A 207 -5.12 -1.72 -4.16
N THR A 208 -5.80 -0.74 -3.56
CA THR A 208 -6.58 -0.91 -2.31
C THR A 208 -7.55 -2.09 -2.37
N MET A 209 -8.21 -2.29 -3.52
CA MET A 209 -9.14 -3.40 -3.77
C MET A 209 -8.51 -4.51 -4.63
N SER A 210 -7.24 -4.84 -4.40
CA SER A 210 -6.57 -5.95 -5.09
C SER A 210 -6.70 -7.26 -4.35
N ASN A 211 -6.58 -8.37 -5.09
CA ASN A 211 -6.41 -9.67 -4.45
C ASN A 211 -4.98 -9.78 -3.85
N TRP A 212 -4.89 -9.63 -2.54
CA TRP A 212 -3.65 -9.76 -1.74
C TRP A 212 -3.27 -11.21 -1.39
N ALA A 213 -4.18 -12.17 -1.61
CA ALA A 213 -3.97 -13.61 -1.39
C ALA A 213 -3.29 -14.35 -2.55
N ARG A 214 -2.85 -13.63 -3.60
CA ARG A 214 -2.27 -14.24 -4.81
C ARG A 214 -1.01 -15.06 -4.54
N LYS A 215 -0.67 -16.02 -5.41
CA LYS A 215 0.61 -16.77 -5.29
C LYS A 215 1.86 -15.87 -5.33
N PHE A 216 1.83 -14.78 -6.09
CA PHE A 216 2.89 -13.79 -6.09
C PHE A 216 2.27 -12.40 -6.15
N LEU A 217 2.74 -11.50 -5.28
CA LEU A 217 2.38 -10.09 -5.35
C LEU A 217 3.05 -9.48 -6.57
N ARG A 218 2.30 -8.67 -7.29
CA ARG A 218 2.83 -7.92 -8.43
C ARG A 218 3.62 -6.70 -7.93
N ARG A 219 4.48 -6.16 -8.80
CA ARG A 219 5.28 -4.97 -8.48
C ARG A 219 4.44 -3.77 -8.04
N ASP A 220 3.29 -3.55 -8.68
CA ASP A 220 2.35 -2.48 -8.33
C ASP A 220 1.72 -2.69 -6.94
N GLN A 221 1.43 -3.92 -6.54
CA GLN A 221 0.95 -4.25 -5.19
C GLN A 221 2.05 -4.01 -4.14
N LEU A 222 3.27 -4.47 -4.40
CA LEU A 222 4.41 -4.26 -3.49
C LEU A 222 4.69 -2.77 -3.26
N GLN A 223 4.70 -1.98 -4.35
CA GLN A 223 4.89 -0.54 -4.26
C GLN A 223 3.72 0.15 -3.55
N TYR A 224 2.49 -0.32 -3.74
CA TYR A 224 1.33 0.24 -3.05
C TYR A 224 1.41 0.05 -1.53
N ALA A 225 1.64 -1.17 -1.06
CA ALA A 225 1.76 -1.46 0.37
C ALA A 225 2.93 -0.68 1.01
N ALA A 226 4.07 -0.63 0.32
CA ALA A 226 5.19 0.20 0.74
C ALA A 226 4.85 1.70 0.79
N MET A 227 4.08 2.19 -0.18
CA MET A 227 3.70 3.60 -0.27
C MET A 227 2.78 4.01 0.87
N ASP A 228 1.81 3.17 1.26
CA ASP A 228 0.90 3.52 2.36
C ASP A 228 1.70 3.70 3.68
N THR A 229 2.73 2.87 3.96
CA THR A 229 3.62 3.06 5.13
C THR A 229 4.64 4.19 4.98
N VAL A 230 5.24 4.40 3.80
CA VAL A 230 6.16 5.54 3.56
C VAL A 230 5.42 6.87 3.65
N ALA A 231 4.16 6.94 3.21
CA ALA A 231 3.35 8.14 3.35
C ALA A 231 3.16 8.57 4.82
N LEU A 232 3.10 7.59 5.74
CA LEU A 232 3.02 7.87 7.17
C LEU A 232 4.27 8.58 7.69
N LEU A 233 5.46 8.32 7.13
CA LEU A 233 6.67 9.06 7.46
C LEU A 233 6.49 10.55 7.18
N TYR A 234 6.06 10.90 5.97
CA TYR A 234 5.86 12.29 5.58
C TYR A 234 4.78 12.99 6.40
N LEU A 235 3.67 12.30 6.69
CA LEU A 235 2.61 12.85 7.55
C LEU A 235 3.09 13.05 8.98
N HIS A 236 3.79 12.07 9.55
CA HIS A 236 4.32 12.15 10.89
C HIS A 236 5.33 13.30 11.02
N ASP A 237 6.22 13.46 10.05
CA ASP A 237 7.19 14.56 10.01
C ASP A 237 6.52 15.93 9.89
N ASP A 238 5.45 16.07 9.09
CA ASP A 238 4.66 17.30 9.02
C ASP A 238 3.97 17.61 10.36
N GLN A 239 3.38 16.59 10.99
CA GLN A 239 2.72 16.71 12.30
C GLN A 239 3.69 17.10 13.42
N ILE A 240 4.92 16.59 13.40
CA ILE A 240 6.00 17.03 14.29
C ILE A 240 6.28 18.52 14.08
N LYS A 241 6.47 18.96 12.83
CA LYS A 241 6.79 20.36 12.49
C LYS A 241 5.70 21.34 12.91
N ARG A 242 4.43 20.93 12.84
CA ARG A 242 3.29 21.74 13.32
C ARG A 242 3.16 21.79 14.85
N GLY A 243 3.90 20.93 15.56
CA GLY A 243 3.82 20.77 17.01
C GLY A 243 2.58 19.98 17.45
N ASP A 244 1.99 19.17 16.57
CA ASP A 244 0.80 18.38 16.89
C ASP A 244 1.10 17.35 18.00
N LEU A 245 2.34 16.83 18.04
CA LEU A 245 2.81 15.89 19.07
C LEU A 245 2.92 16.50 20.46
N GLU A 246 3.38 17.76 20.55
CA GLU A 246 3.57 18.45 21.82
C GLU A 246 2.23 18.94 22.38
N LYS A 247 1.32 19.35 21.49
CA LYS A 247 -0.05 19.78 21.83
C LYS A 247 -1.00 18.61 22.10
N GLY A 248 -0.68 17.41 21.63
CA GLY A 248 -1.49 16.20 21.77
C GLY A 248 -0.63 14.96 22.02
N LYS A 249 0.02 14.88 23.20
CA LYS A 249 0.72 13.69 23.72
C LYS A 249 0.02 12.41 23.24
N PHE A 250 0.81 11.45 22.69
CA PHE A 250 0.42 10.06 22.35
C PHE A 250 -1.00 9.74 22.82
N PRO A 251 -1.98 9.59 21.92
CA PRO A 251 -3.38 9.81 22.24
C PRO A 251 -3.79 9.09 23.53
N LYS A 252 -4.18 9.87 24.55
CA LYS A 252 -5.05 9.36 25.61
C LYS A 252 -6.40 9.07 24.96
N LYS A 253 -6.57 7.82 24.51
CA LYS A 253 -7.84 7.18 24.12
C LYS A 253 -8.73 8.04 23.20
N MET A 254 -8.72 7.75 21.90
CA MET A 254 -10.02 7.65 21.23
C MET A 254 -10.61 6.30 21.64
N GLN A 255 -11.71 6.32 22.40
CA GLN A 255 -12.56 5.15 22.51
C GLN A 255 -13.16 4.96 21.12
N TYR A 256 -12.60 4.08 20.30
CA TYR A 256 -13.33 3.55 19.16
C TYR A 256 -14.53 2.80 19.73
N ALA A 257 -15.69 3.45 19.67
CA ALA A 257 -16.95 2.82 19.98
C ALA A 257 -17.07 1.59 19.08
N ASN A 258 -17.19 0.42 19.70
CA ASN A 258 -17.68 -0.85 19.16
C ASN A 258 -17.81 -0.88 17.62
N PHE A 259 -16.69 -1.04 16.92
CA PHE A 259 -16.73 -1.62 15.59
C PHE A 259 -16.53 -3.12 15.79
N GLU A 260 -17.65 -3.84 15.81
CA GLU A 260 -17.68 -5.29 15.58
C GLU A 260 -16.86 -5.60 14.32
N ASP A 261 -16.14 -6.72 14.36
CA ASP A 261 -15.16 -7.17 13.37
C ASP A 261 -15.58 -6.96 11.89
N TRP A 262 -14.84 -6.09 11.17
CA TRP A 262 -14.89 -6.01 9.70
C TRP A 262 -13.60 -6.51 9.07
#